data_AF-A0A5B3GIX6-F1
#
_entry.id   AF-A0A5B3GIX6-F1
#
_cell.length_a   1.000
_cell.length_b   1.000
_cell.length_c   1.000
_cell.angle_alpha   90.00
_cell.angle_beta   90.00
_cell.angle_gamma   90.00
#
_symmetry.space_group_name_H-M   'P 1'
#
loop_
_entity.id
_entity.type
_entity.pdbx_description
1 polymer ?
#
loop_
_entity_poly.entity_id
_entity_poly.type
_entity_poly.pdbx_seq_one_letter_code
_entity_poly.pdbx_strand_id
1 'polypeptide(L)'
;FVWSTENPYFWRGAAGEGIGGPHIGVEMIWPMSIMMRAFTATDDEEIRDCICQLITTDAGTGFMHESFSRHDAADFTRAWFAWQNTLFGELILKLVNDGKTDLLNSIR
;
A
#
# COMPACT_ATOMS: atom_id res chain seq x y z
N PHE A 1 -10.89 11.50 -7.49
CA PHE A 1 -9.99 12.65 -7.72
C PHE A 1 -8.56 12.31 -7.30
N VAL A 2 -8.21 12.17 -6.01
CA VAL A 2 -6.79 11.98 -5.62
C VAL A 2 -6.18 10.64 -6.07
N TRP A 3 -7.00 9.60 -6.22
CA TRP A 3 -6.61 8.29 -6.74
C TRP A 3 -6.89 8.19 -8.26
N SER A 4 -6.35 9.14 -9.03
CA SER A 4 -6.48 9.17 -10.49
C SER A 4 -5.27 9.84 -11.11
N THR A 5 -5.10 9.69 -12.42
CA THR A 5 -4.03 10.34 -13.20
C THR A 5 -4.15 11.86 -13.29
N GLU A 6 -5.21 12.45 -12.72
CA GLU A 6 -5.33 13.91 -12.56
C GLU A 6 -4.50 14.43 -11.38
N ASN A 7 -4.19 13.57 -10.40
CA ASN A 7 -3.25 13.89 -9.34
C ASN A 7 -1.82 13.72 -9.87
N PRO A 8 -0.97 14.77 -9.89
CA PRO A 8 0.38 14.71 -10.43
C PRO A 8 1.32 13.76 -9.65
N TYR A 9 0.94 13.34 -8.44
CA TYR A 9 1.68 12.40 -7.61
C TYR A 9 1.00 11.04 -7.48
N PHE A 10 0.00 10.77 -8.33
CA PHE A 10 -0.55 9.43 -8.48
C PHE A 10 0.16 8.72 -9.63
N TRP A 11 0.61 7.49 -9.38
CA TRP A 11 1.27 6.65 -10.36
C TRP A 11 0.62 5.27 -10.41
N ARG A 12 0.65 4.65 -11.61
CA ARG A 12 0.19 3.28 -11.85
C ARG A 12 1.17 2.60 -12.80
N GLY A 13 1.84 1.55 -12.39
CA GLY A 13 2.79 0.83 -13.24
C GLY A 13 2.66 -0.68 -13.07
N ALA A 14 3.68 -1.40 -13.52
CA ALA A 14 3.70 -2.86 -13.48
C ALA A 14 3.72 -3.42 -12.04
N ALA A 15 4.35 -2.72 -11.10
CA ALA A 15 4.44 -3.13 -9.71
C ALA A 15 3.16 -2.80 -8.89
N GLY A 16 2.38 -1.81 -9.32
CA GLY A 16 1.16 -1.40 -8.61
C GLY A 16 0.78 0.05 -8.86
N GLU A 17 -0.17 0.56 -8.06
CA GLU A 17 -0.62 1.94 -8.12
C GLU A 17 -0.77 2.62 -6.77
N GLY A 18 -0.59 3.93 -6.73
CA GLY A 18 -0.84 4.70 -5.53
C GLY A 18 -0.27 6.10 -5.60
N ILE A 19 -0.26 6.75 -4.45
CA ILE A 19 0.17 8.14 -4.30
C ILE A 19 1.52 8.16 -3.59
N GLY A 20 2.41 9.05 -4.00
CA GLY A 20 3.55 9.47 -3.18
C GLY A 20 3.64 10.99 -3.15
N GLY A 21 4.79 11.56 -3.52
CA GLY A 21 4.96 13.00 -3.48
C GLY A 21 6.35 13.45 -3.93
N PRO A 22 6.61 14.77 -3.92
CA PRO A 22 7.87 15.34 -4.42
C PRO A 22 9.10 15.02 -3.55
N HIS A 23 8.91 14.40 -2.38
CA HIS A 23 9.98 14.17 -1.41
C HIS A 23 11.02 13.13 -1.87
N ILE A 24 10.57 12.04 -2.52
CA ILE A 24 11.47 11.01 -3.07
C ILE A 24 11.72 11.24 -4.55
N GLY A 25 10.74 11.77 -5.27
CA GLY A 25 10.82 12.04 -6.70
C GLY A 25 9.57 11.57 -7.43
N VAL A 26 9.70 11.44 -8.74
CA VAL A 26 8.61 10.95 -9.61
C VAL A 26 8.52 9.43 -9.58
N GLU A 27 7.33 8.90 -9.80
CA GLU A 27 7.07 7.47 -10.01
C GLU A 27 7.31 6.54 -8.81
N MET A 28 7.45 7.11 -7.61
CA MET A 28 7.66 6.39 -6.34
C MET A 28 6.40 6.37 -5.49
N ILE A 29 5.71 5.23 -5.47
CA ILE A 29 4.45 5.04 -4.73
C ILE A 29 4.76 4.80 -3.25
N TRP A 30 3.99 5.41 -2.34
CA TRP A 30 4.15 5.18 -0.91
C TRP A 30 3.15 4.14 -0.43
N PRO A 31 3.58 3.04 0.24
CA PRO A 31 2.69 2.07 0.88
C PRO A 31 1.65 2.71 1.80
N MET A 32 1.99 3.84 2.44
CA MET A 32 1.08 4.66 3.23
C MET A 32 -0.22 5.01 2.49
N SER A 33 -0.12 5.40 1.21
CA SER A 33 -1.30 5.80 0.44
C SER A 33 -2.27 4.63 0.22
N ILE A 34 -1.73 3.43 0.01
CA ILE A 34 -2.49 2.19 -0.18
C ILE A 34 -3.12 1.76 1.14
N MET A 35 -2.37 1.85 2.25
CA MET A 35 -2.91 1.61 3.59
C MET A 35 -4.05 2.58 3.90
N MET A 36 -3.88 3.87 3.64
CA MET A 36 -4.92 4.88 3.87
C MET A 36 -6.16 4.61 3.02
N ARG A 37 -5.97 4.20 1.76
CA ARG A 37 -7.07 3.77 0.91
C ARG A 37 -7.85 2.63 1.57
N ALA A 38 -7.17 1.57 2.03
CA ALA A 38 -7.80 0.47 2.75
C ALA A 38 -8.49 0.90 4.06
N PHE A 39 -7.89 1.79 4.85
CA PHE A 39 -8.49 2.32 6.08
C PHE A 39 -9.81 3.06 5.83
N THR A 40 -9.92 3.74 4.69
CA THR A 40 -11.09 4.55 4.32
C THR A 40 -12.06 3.87 3.37
N ALA A 41 -11.72 2.66 2.90
CA ALA A 41 -12.54 1.90 1.98
C ALA A 41 -13.82 1.41 2.67
N THR A 42 -14.91 1.40 1.90
CA THR A 42 -16.21 0.83 2.33
C THR A 42 -16.56 -0.45 1.57
N ASP A 43 -15.72 -0.83 0.61
CA ASP A 43 -15.88 -1.98 -0.27
C ASP A 43 -14.80 -3.04 0.03
N ASP A 44 -15.22 -4.31 0.12
CA ASP A 44 -14.34 -5.41 0.52
C ASP A 44 -13.35 -5.80 -0.59
N GLU A 45 -13.73 -5.63 -1.85
CA GLU A 45 -12.83 -5.89 -2.98
C GLU A 45 -11.72 -4.82 -3.01
N GLU A 46 -12.05 -3.55 -2.78
CA GLU A 46 -11.06 -2.48 -2.64
C GLU A 46 -10.08 -2.72 -1.48
N ILE A 47 -10.57 -3.15 -0.31
CA ILE A 47 -9.72 -3.52 0.83
C ILE A 47 -8.80 -4.66 0.42
N ARG A 48 -9.35 -5.74 -0.16
CA ARG A 48 -8.59 -6.91 -0.58
C ARG A 48 -7.49 -6.53 -1.56
N ASP A 49 -7.79 -5.73 -2.56
CA ASP A 49 -6.82 -5.30 -3.57
C ASP A 49 -5.69 -4.47 -2.95
N CYS A 50 -6.01 -3.59 -1.98
CA CYS A 50 -5.00 -2.85 -1.23
C CYS A 50 -4.09 -3.78 -0.42
N ILE A 51 -4.65 -4.77 0.30
CA ILE A 51 -3.85 -5.74 1.06
C ILE A 51 -2.98 -6.59 0.13
N CYS A 52 -3.54 -7.10 -0.97
CA CYS A 52 -2.80 -7.83 -1.99
C CYS A 52 -1.62 -7.02 -2.53
N GLN A 53 -1.82 -5.74 -2.85
CA GLN A 53 -0.74 -4.90 -3.35
C GLN A 53 0.33 -4.68 -2.29
N LEU A 54 -0.03 -4.42 -1.02
CA LEU A 54 0.93 -4.24 0.07
C LEU A 54 1.82 -5.46 0.30
N ILE A 55 1.27 -6.68 0.16
CA ILE A 55 2.06 -7.92 0.34
C ILE A 55 2.88 -8.32 -0.89
N THR A 56 2.57 -7.80 -2.08
CA THR A 56 3.33 -8.09 -3.31
C THR A 56 4.35 -7.00 -3.66
N THR A 57 4.33 -5.85 -2.98
CA THR A 57 5.27 -4.74 -3.19
C THR A 57 6.27 -4.52 -2.05
N ASP A 58 6.46 -5.52 -1.18
CA ASP A 58 7.41 -5.49 -0.06
C ASP A 58 8.83 -5.94 -0.44
N ALA A 59 9.06 -6.26 -1.73
CA ALA A 59 10.31 -6.83 -2.26
C ALA A 59 10.77 -8.12 -1.53
N GLY A 60 9.84 -8.87 -0.94
CA GLY A 60 10.12 -10.08 -0.16
C GLY A 60 10.78 -9.82 1.20
N THR A 61 10.75 -8.59 1.70
CA THR A 61 11.39 -8.23 2.97
C THR A 61 10.52 -8.50 4.20
N GLY A 62 9.20 -8.59 4.03
CA GLY A 62 8.23 -8.67 5.12
C GLY A 62 8.02 -7.36 5.88
N PHE A 63 8.54 -6.23 5.38
CA PHE A 63 8.40 -4.91 6.01
C PHE A 63 7.74 -3.89 5.07
N MET A 64 7.14 -2.86 5.67
CA MET A 64 6.65 -1.71 4.91
C MET A 64 7.78 -0.71 4.68
N HIS A 65 7.95 -0.32 3.43
CA HIS A 65 8.90 0.68 2.98
C HIS A 65 8.29 2.09 2.98
N GLU A 66 9.11 3.11 2.82
CA GLU A 66 8.63 4.48 2.61
C GLU A 66 8.03 4.65 1.22
N SER A 67 8.71 4.14 0.20
CA SER A 67 8.25 4.15 -1.17
C SER A 67 8.77 2.96 -1.97
N PHE A 68 8.11 2.63 -3.08
CA PHE A 68 8.57 1.68 -4.08
C PHE A 68 8.28 2.21 -5.50
N SER A 69 9.12 1.87 -6.47
CA SER A 69 8.95 2.30 -7.87
C SER A 69 7.71 1.66 -8.50
N ARG A 70 6.93 2.43 -9.28
CA ARG A 70 5.80 1.90 -10.05
C ARG A 70 6.21 0.80 -11.04
N HIS A 71 7.49 0.76 -11.44
CA HIS A 71 8.01 -0.19 -12.42
C HIS A 71 8.51 -1.49 -11.77
N ASP A 72 9.15 -1.38 -10.61
CA ASP A 72 9.74 -2.51 -9.87
C ASP A 72 9.70 -2.24 -8.37
N ALA A 73 8.98 -3.08 -7.61
CA ALA A 73 8.88 -2.93 -6.17
C ALA A 73 10.20 -3.19 -5.42
N ALA A 74 11.16 -3.88 -6.06
CA ALA A 74 12.50 -4.09 -5.49
C ALA A 74 13.33 -2.80 -5.45
N ASP A 75 12.96 -1.77 -6.22
CA ASP A 75 13.49 -0.42 -6.08
C ASP A 75 12.64 0.37 -5.07
N PHE A 76 13.05 0.31 -3.80
CA PHE A 76 12.34 0.90 -2.69
C PHE A 76 13.24 1.77 -1.80
N THR A 77 12.62 2.67 -1.02
CA THR A 77 13.32 3.49 -0.02
C THR A 77 12.99 3.09 1.40
N ARG A 78 14.00 3.18 2.27
CA ARG A 78 13.93 2.90 3.73
C ARG A 78 13.42 1.50 4.07
N ALA A 79 14.35 0.54 4.02
CA ALA A 79 14.12 -0.86 4.46
C ALA A 79 13.61 -0.98 5.91
N TRP A 80 13.93 -0.01 6.77
CA TRP A 80 13.45 0.02 8.14
C TRP A 80 12.71 1.32 8.42
N PHE A 81 11.38 1.24 8.44
CA PHE A 81 10.52 2.38 8.72
C PHE A 81 9.40 2.03 9.70
N ALA A 82 9.74 2.12 10.99
CA ALA A 82 8.89 1.64 12.08
C ALA A 82 7.45 2.20 12.07
N TRP A 83 7.26 3.46 11.70
CA TRP A 83 5.91 4.03 11.59
C TRP A 83 5.04 3.27 10.57
N GLN A 84 5.59 2.93 9.41
CA GLN A 84 4.84 2.20 8.38
C GLN A 84 4.56 0.77 8.79
N ASN A 85 5.50 0.13 9.47
CA ASN A 85 5.28 -1.20 10.05
C ASN A 85 4.15 -1.19 11.08
N THR A 86 4.12 -0.18 11.96
CA THR A 86 3.03 -0.01 12.93
C THR A 86 1.69 0.21 12.23
N LEU A 87 1.67 1.07 11.20
CA LEU A 87 0.44 1.39 10.46
C LEU A 87 -0.14 0.16 9.75
N PHE A 88 0.70 -0.71 9.20
CA PHE A 88 0.26 -1.96 8.60
C PHE A 88 -0.28 -2.94 9.64
N GLY A 89 0.40 -3.08 10.78
CA GLY A 89 -0.10 -3.89 11.89
C GLY A 89 -1.45 -3.39 12.41
N GLU A 90 -1.62 -2.07 12.52
CA GLU A 90 -2.89 -1.43 12.89
C GLU A 90 -4.00 -1.72 11.88
N LEU A 91 -3.70 -1.64 10.58
CA LEU A 91 -4.67 -1.95 9.52
C LEU A 91 -5.18 -3.38 9.62
N ILE A 92 -4.27 -4.36 9.75
CA ILE A 92 -4.66 -5.76 9.89
C ILE A 92 -5.49 -5.99 11.16
N LEU A 93 -5.07 -5.42 12.29
CA LEU A 93 -5.81 -5.54 13.55
C LEU A 93 -7.21 -4.93 13.46
N LYS A 94 -7.34 -3.77 12.81
CA LYS A 94 -8.63 -3.12 12.54
C LYS A 94 -9.55 -4.04 11.73
N LEU A 95 -9.06 -4.58 10.61
CA LEU A 95 -9.87 -5.45 9.74
C LEU A 95 -10.35 -6.70 10.47
N VAL A 96 -9.50 -7.31 11.31
CA VAL A 96 -9.89 -8.44 12.16
C VAL A 96 -10.97 -8.03 13.17
N ASN A 97 -10.81 -6.90 13.86
CA ASN A 97 -11.79 -6.40 14.82
C ASN A 97 -13.13 -6.01 14.17
N ASP A 98 -13.09 -5.58 12.91
CA ASP A 98 -14.27 -5.26 12.10
C ASP A 98 -14.94 -6.51 11.50
N GLY A 99 -14.47 -7.72 11.85
CA GLY A 99 -15.05 -8.99 11.41
C GLY A 99 -14.66 -9.41 9.99
N LYS A 100 -13.60 -8.82 9.41
CA LYS A 100 -13.16 -9.09 8.04
C LYS A 100 -12.06 -10.16 7.95
N THR A 101 -11.98 -11.05 8.93
CA THR A 101 -10.99 -12.14 8.94
C THR A 101 -11.16 -13.08 7.74
N ASP A 102 -12.40 -13.37 7.32
CA ASP A 102 -12.66 -14.23 6.15
C ASP A 102 -12.18 -13.59 4.84
N LEU A 103 -12.28 -12.25 4.73
CA LEU A 103 -11.73 -11.50 3.62
C LEU A 103 -10.20 -11.66 3.56
N LEU A 104 -9.52 -11.48 4.69
CA LEU A 104 -8.06 -11.65 4.78
C LEU A 104 -7.65 -13.09 4.43
N ASN A 105 -8.38 -14.08 4.94
CA ASN A 105 -8.14 -15.51 4.67
C ASN A 105 -8.41 -15.91 3.21
N SER A 106 -9.10 -15.07 2.42
CA SER A 106 -9.36 -15.32 1.01
C SER A 106 -8.16 -15.03 0.10
N ILE A 107 -7.17 -14.28 0.61
CA ILE A 107 -5.94 -13.92 -0.10
C ILE A 107 -5.01 -15.13 -0.12
N ARG A 108 -4.48 -15.48 -1.31
CA ARG A 108 -3.66 -16.67 -1.57
C ARG A 108 -2.32 -16.31 -2.17
#